data_AF-A0A3C2BX38-F1
#
_entry.id   AF-A0A3C2BX38-F1
#
_cell.length_a   1.000
_cell.length_b   1.000
_cell.length_c   1.000
_cell.angle_alpha   90.00
_cell.angle_beta   90.00
_cell.angle_gamma   90.00
#
_symmetry.space_group_name_H-M   'P 1'
#
loop_
_entity.id
_entity.type
_entity.pdbx_description
1 polymer ?
#
loop_
_entity_poly.entity_id
_entity_poly.type
_entity_poly.pdbx_seq_one_letter_code
_entity_poly.pdbx_strand_id
1 'polypeptide(L)' 'MTRAAVLEDPTAPDWTSQAFAALEAAALAGHPCDAKSLIAHGLPKPPNTCMWGPLFAEASKARIIRKVTGTNRRAWLASA' A
#
# COMPACT_ATOMS: atom_id res chain seq x y z
N MET A 1 14.11 23.46 -16.92
CA MET A 1 13.87 22.95 -15.56
C MET A 1 14.09 21.44 -15.56
N THR A 2 15.32 21.01 -15.28
CA THR A 2 15.74 19.61 -15.38
C THR A 2 15.43 18.89 -14.06
N ARG A 3 14.61 17.84 -14.22
CA ARG A 3 14.12 16.88 -13.24
C ARG A 3 15.26 16.40 -12.32
N ALA A 4 15.15 16.70 -11.04
CA ALA A 4 16.07 16.21 -10.01
C ALA A 4 16.07 14.68 -10.02
N ALA A 5 17.19 14.09 -10.45
CA ALA A 5 17.51 12.70 -10.21
C ALA A 5 17.76 12.57 -8.71
N VAL A 6 16.77 12.08 -7.98
CA VAL A 6 16.94 11.65 -6.59
C VAL A 6 17.87 10.45 -6.65
N LEU A 7 19.12 10.66 -6.26
CA LEU A 7 20.08 9.60 -5.93
C LEU A 7 19.53 8.88 -4.70
N GLU A 8 18.71 7.85 -4.92
CA GLU A 8 18.27 6.95 -3.85
C GLU A 8 19.45 6.05 -3.46
N ASP A 9 19.89 6.20 -2.20
CA ASP A 9 20.89 5.38 -1.56
C ASP A 9 20.42 3.91 -1.56
N PRO A 10 21.11 2.99 -2.26
CA PRO A 10 20.69 1.59 -2.40
C PRO A 10 20.82 0.76 -1.11
N THR A 11 21.25 1.38 0.00
CA THR A 11 21.54 0.71 1.28
C THR A 11 20.63 1.18 2.42
N ALA A 12 19.85 2.24 2.22
CA ALA A 12 18.86 2.63 3.22
C ALA A 12 17.74 1.59 3.22
N PRO A 13 17.25 1.14 4.39
CA PRO A 13 16.05 0.32 4.47
C PRO A 13 14.87 1.14 3.93
N ASP A 14 14.60 0.98 2.63
CA ASP A 14 13.61 1.76 1.93
C ASP A 14 12.23 1.33 2.43
N TRP A 15 11.58 2.28 3.12
CA TRP A 15 10.23 2.11 3.61
C TRP A 15 9.29 1.71 2.48
N THR A 16 9.52 2.23 1.27
CA THR A 16 8.69 1.98 0.09
C THR A 16 8.75 0.50 -0.28
N SER A 17 9.96 -0.07 -0.37
CA SER A 17 10.16 -1.49 -0.63
C SER A 17 9.49 -2.39 0.42
N GLN A 18 9.60 -2.06 1.71
CA GLN A 18 8.91 -2.78 2.78
C GLN A 18 7.39 -2.65 2.68
N ALA A 19 6.90 -1.46 2.34
CA ALA A 19 5.48 -1.17 2.19
C ALA A 19 4.87 -1.92 0.99
N PHE A 20 5.62 -2.09 -0.10
CA PHE A 20 5.23 -2.92 -1.24
C PHE A 20 5.11 -4.39 -0.86
N ALA A 21 6.11 -4.95 -0.17
CA ALA A 21 6.05 -6.33 0.29
C ALA A 21 4.86 -6.57 1.24
N ALA A 22 4.60 -5.62 2.15
CA ALA A 22 3.44 -5.68 3.05
C ALA A 22 2.11 -5.60 2.29
N LEU A 23 2.04 -4.77 1.24
CA LEU A 23 0.88 -4.67 0.37
C LEU A 23 0.62 -5.97 -0.41
N GLU A 24 1.67 -6.60 -0.95
CA GLU A 24 1.55 -7.89 -1.63
C GLU A 24 1.08 -8.99 -0.68
N ALA A 25 1.67 -9.06 0.51
CA ALA A 25 1.25 -10.01 1.53
C ALA A 25 -0.21 -9.81 1.96
N ALA A 26 -0.62 -8.55 2.18
CA ALA A 26 -2.00 -8.22 2.52
C ALA A 26 -2.98 -8.55 1.39
N ALA A 27 -2.60 -8.27 0.14
CA ALA A 27 -3.40 -8.59 -1.03
C ALA A 27 -3.57 -10.10 -1.23
N LEU A 28 -2.51 -10.89 -1.04
CA LEU A 28 -2.56 -12.36 -1.08
C LEU A 28 -3.43 -12.95 0.02
N ALA A 29 -3.40 -12.35 1.22
CA ALA A 29 -4.24 -12.76 2.34
C ALA A 29 -5.70 -12.28 2.24
N GLY A 30 -6.03 -11.45 1.24
CA GLY A 30 -7.36 -10.84 1.10
C GLY A 30 -7.68 -9.79 2.17
N HIS A 31 -6.66 -9.25 2.84
CA HIS A 31 -6.82 -8.25 3.87
C HIS A 31 -6.96 -6.84 3.31
N PRO A 32 -7.62 -5.94 4.05
CA PRO A 32 -7.67 -4.52 3.71
C PRO A 32 -6.25 -3.94 3.56
N CYS A 33 -5.97 -3.38 2.39
CA CYS A 33 -4.69 -2.74 2.07
C CYS A 33 -4.70 -1.24 2.42
N ASP A 34 -5.22 -0.89 3.59
CA ASP A 34 -5.24 0.49 4.10
C ASP A 34 -4.05 0.76 5.03
N ALA A 35 -3.67 2.04 5.15
CA ALA A 35 -2.51 2.45 5.93
C ALA A 35 -2.57 2.00 7.39
N LYS A 36 -3.77 2.00 8.00
CA LYS A 36 -3.93 1.59 9.41
C LYS A 36 -3.69 0.09 9.57
N SER A 37 -4.26 -0.73 8.69
CA SER A 37 -4.04 -2.19 8.71
C SER A 37 -2.57 -2.53 8.49
N LEU A 38 -1.90 -1.89 7.51
CA LEU A 38 -0.47 -2.14 7.24
C LEU A 38 0.42 -1.80 8.45
N ILE A 39 0.15 -0.69 9.13
CA ILE A 39 0.86 -0.33 10.37
C ILE A 39 0.59 -1.35 11.48
N ALA A 40 -0.66 -1.82 11.62
CA ALA A 40 -1.01 -2.85 12.59
C ALA A 40 -0.32 -4.19 12.32
N HIS A 41 0.00 -4.48 11.06
CA HIS A 41 0.75 -5.67 10.62
C HIS A 41 2.27 -5.51 10.71
N GLY A 42 2.77 -4.43 11.31
CA GLY A 42 4.19 -4.26 11.59
C GLY A 42 4.95 -3.43 10.56
N LEU A 43 4.27 -2.82 9.57
CA LEU A 43 4.91 -1.83 8.72
C LEU A 43 5.22 -0.56 9.54
N PRO A 44 6.49 -0.11 9.60
CA PRO A 44 6.81 1.14 10.28
C PRO A 44 6.07 2.32 9.65
N LYS A 45 5.85 3.38 10.43
CA LYS A 45 5.27 4.61 9.89
C LYS A 45 6.22 5.20 8.84
N PRO A 46 5.71 5.69 7.70
CA PRO A 46 6.56 6.35 6.73
C PRO A 46 7.21 7.60 7.33
N PRO A 47 8.38 8.01 6.83
CA PRO A 47 9.01 9.27 7.21
C PRO A 47 8.16 10.49 6.83
N ASN A 48 7.29 10.37 5.83
CA ASN A 48 6.31 11.39 5.48
C ASN A 48 4.96 10.75 5.12
N THR A 49 3.87 11.22 5.73
CA THR A 49 2.50 10.76 5.47
C THR A 49 2.08 10.89 4.00
N CYS A 50 2.66 11.84 3.26
CA CYS A 50 2.41 12.01 1.83
C CYS A 50 2.87 10.82 0.97
N MET A 51 3.72 9.93 1.50
CA MET A 51 4.23 8.76 0.76
C MET A 51 3.18 7.68 0.51
N TRP A 52 2.10 7.65 1.31
CA TRP A 52 0.99 6.72 1.11
C TRP A 52 0.31 6.89 -0.25
N GLY A 53 0.15 8.13 -0.71
CA GLY A 53 -0.52 8.41 -1.98
C GLY A 53 0.21 7.79 -3.18
N PRO A 54 1.49 8.13 -3.40
CA PRO A 54 2.31 7.51 -4.44
C PRO A 54 2.42 5.99 -4.30
N LEU A 55 2.57 5.46 -3.08
CA LEU A 55 2.61 4.02 -2.82
C LEU A 55 1.36 3.31 -3.34
N PHE A 56 0.17 3.75 -2.92
CA PHE A 56 -1.09 3.14 -3.38
C PHE A 56 -1.33 3.35 -4.88
N ALA A 57 -0.89 4.48 -5.43
CA ALA A 57 -0.98 4.73 -6.86
C ALA A 57 -0.13 3.74 -7.66
N GLU A 58 1.13 3.52 -7.27
CA GLU A 58 2.02 2.55 -7.91
C GLU A 58 1.58 1.11 -7.67
N ALA A 59 1.16 0.75 -6.45
CA ALA A 59 0.61 -0.58 -6.16
C ALA A 59 -0.65 -0.89 -6.98
N SER A 60 -1.49 0.12 -7.23
CA SER A 60 -2.65 -0.01 -8.12
C SER A 60 -2.23 -0.19 -9.58
N LYS A 61 -1.20 0.52 -10.06
CA LYS A 61 -0.66 0.33 -11.42
C LYS A 61 -0.06 -1.07 -11.60
N ALA A 62 0.65 -1.56 -10.58
CA ALA A 62 1.21 -2.91 -10.51
C ALA A 62 0.14 -4.00 -10.35
N ARG A 63 -1.15 -3.63 -10.20
CA ARG A 63 -2.29 -4.54 -9.98
C ARG A 63 -2.18 -5.39 -8.70
N ILE A 64 -1.36 -4.98 -7.74
CA ILE A 64 -1.23 -5.61 -6.42
C ILE A 64 -2.52 -5.37 -5.64
N ILE A 65 -2.94 -4.11 -5.59
CA ILE A 65 -4.21 -3.73 -4.98
C ILE A 65 -5.21 -3.39 -6.09
N ARG A 66 -6.45 -3.80 -5.90
CA ARG A 66 -7.56 -3.39 -6.76
C ARG A 66 -8.38 -2.35 -6.04
N LYS A 67 -8.68 -1.26 -6.75
CA LYS A 67 -9.68 -0.29 -6.29
C LYS A 67 -11.00 -1.05 -6.12
N VAL A 68 -11.42 -1.26 -4.87
CA VAL A 68 -12.77 -1.70 -4.58
C VAL A 68 -13.67 -0.51 -4.87
N THR A 69 -14.11 -0.37 -6.12
CA THR A 69 -15.24 0.48 -6.45
C THR A 69 -16.42 -0.12 -5.70
N GLY A 70 -16.85 0.53 -4.63
CA GLY A 70 -17.85 -0.01 -3.71
C GLY A 70 -19.13 -0.39 -4.43
N THR A 71 -19.25 -1.68 -4.78
CA THR A 71 -20.49 -2.28 -5.28
C THR A 71 -20.69 -3.65 -4.62
N ASN A 72 -20.61 -3.73 -3.29
CA ASN A 72 -21.46 -4.66 -2.53
C ASN A 72 -21.44 -4.43 -1.02
N ARG A 73 -22.12 -3.39 -0.52
CA ARG A 73 -22.49 -3.33 0.91
C ARG A 73 -23.57 -4.35 1.30
N ARG A 74 -24.09 -5.15 0.34
CA ARG A 74 -25.17 -6.12 0.55
C ARG A 74 -24.71 -7.58 0.72
N ALA A 75 -23.45 -7.91 0.44
CA ALA A 75 -22.98 -9.29 0.53
C ALA A 75 -22.59 -9.74 1.96
N TRP A 76 -22.45 -8.81 2.92
CA TRP A 76 -21.98 -9.13 4.27
C TRP A 76 -23.10 -9.46 5.27
N LEU A 77 -24.36 -9.19 4.94
CA LEU A 77 -25.51 -9.43 5.84
C LEU A 77 -26.27 -10.73 5.54
N ALA A 78 -25.83 -11.54 4.56
CA ALA A 78 -26.54 -12.76 4.14
C ALA A 78 -25.98 -14.06 4.75
N SER A 79 -25.03 -13.96 5.69
CA SER A 79 -24.43 -15.11 6.38
C SER A 79 -24.59 -15.08 7.90
N ALA A 80 -25.61 -14.36 8.41
CA ALA A 80 -25.97 -14.34 9.82
C ALA A 80 -27.27 -15.11 10.06
#